data_AF-A0A520LU05-F1
#
_entry.id   AF-A0A520LU05-F1
#
_cell.length_a   1.000
_cell.length_b   1.000
_cell.length_c   1.000
_cell.angle_alpha   90.00
_cell.angle_beta   90.00
_cell.angle_gamma   90.00
#
_symmetry.space_group_name_H-M   'P 1'
#
loop_
_entity.id
_entity.type
_entity.pdbx_description
1 polymer ?
#
loop_
_entity_poly.entity_id
_entity_poly.type
_entity_poly.pdbx_seq_one_letter_code
_entity_poly.pdbx_strand_id
1 'polypeptide(L)' 'MTELEIIAIANLEVTNADEYRKYEKGFFPILKKHNGSFITFDDSPKHMEGDSPLKGRVILFGFSTEQ' A
#
# COMPACT_ATOMS: atom_id res chain seq x y z
N MET A 1 -10.72 -24.85 -4.12
CA MET A 1 -9.54 -24.04 -4.47
C MET A 1 -9.23 -23.21 -3.24
N THR A 2 -8.01 -23.26 -2.72
CA THR A 2 -7.58 -22.32 -1.67
C THR A 2 -7.59 -20.93 -2.29
N GLU A 3 -8.57 -20.09 -1.92
CA GLU A 3 -8.54 -18.66 -2.24
C GLU A 3 -7.27 -18.08 -1.60
N LEU A 4 -6.28 -17.78 -2.43
CA LEU A 4 -5.08 -17.08 -1.98
C LEU A 4 -5.43 -15.60 -1.95
N GLU A 5 -5.30 -14.98 -0.78
CA GLU A 5 -5.40 -13.53 -0.65
C GLU A 5 -4.21 -12.88 -1.35
N ILE A 6 -4.48 -11.97 -2.28
CA ILE A 6 -3.44 -11.23 -3.00
C ILE A 6 -3.06 -10.01 -2.17
N ILE A 7 -1.80 -9.93 -1.78
CA ILE A 7 -1.26 -8.79 -1.04
C ILE A 7 -0.44 -7.92 -1.99
N ALA A 8 -0.98 -6.76 -2.35
CA ALA A 8 -0.25 -5.75 -3.09
C ALA A 8 0.53 -4.87 -2.12
N ILE A 9 1.85 -4.75 -2.34
CA ILE A 9 2.76 -3.97 -1.51
C ILE A 9 3.20 -2.74 -2.29
N ALA A 10 3.00 -1.55 -1.73
CA ALA A 10 3.50 -0.30 -2.29
C ALA A 10 4.55 0.31 -1.36
N ASN A 11 5.70 0.71 -1.89
CA ASN A 11 6.67 1.56 -1.20
C ASN A 11 6.79 2.90 -1.91
N LEU A 12 6.66 4.00 -1.16
CA LEU A 12 6.66 5.35 -1.71
C LEU A 12 7.24 6.37 -0.71
N GLU A 13 7.89 7.41 -1.24
CA GLU A 13 8.33 8.56 -0.46
C GLU A 13 7.33 9.71 -0.64
N VAL A 14 6.70 10.14 0.45
CA VAL A 14 5.78 11.28 0.42
C VAL A 14 6.59 12.57 0.50
N THR A 15 6.71 13.26 -0.64
CA THR A 15 7.44 14.55 -0.73
C THR A 15 6.54 15.76 -0.45
N ASN A 16 5.22 15.63 -0.65
CA ASN A 16 4.22 16.65 -0.37
C ASN A 16 2.97 16.03 0.26
N ALA A 17 2.76 16.27 1.56
CA ALA A 17 1.67 15.67 2.32
C ALA A 17 0.28 16.16 1.84
N ASP A 18 0.14 17.43 1.47
CA ASP A 18 -1.15 18.00 1.04
C ASP A 18 -1.60 17.46 -0.31
N GLU A 19 -0.66 17.24 -1.22
CA GLU A 19 -0.92 16.62 -2.51
C GLU A 19 -1.22 15.13 -2.38
N TYR A 20 -0.43 14.41 -1.58
CA TYR A 20 -0.64 12.99 -1.33
C TYR A 20 -2.01 12.72 -0.71
N ARG A 21 -2.48 13.58 0.20
CA ARG A 21 -3.82 13.48 0.79
C ARG A 21 -4.94 13.63 -0.25
N LYS A 22 -4.75 14.39 -1.32
CA LYS A 22 -5.72 14.49 -2.42
C LYS A 22 -5.77 13.17 -3.21
N TYR A 23 -4.61 12.58 -3.49
CA TYR A 23 -4.50 11.27 -4.11
C TYR A 23 -5.22 10.20 -3.27
N GLU A 24 -4.94 10.11 -1.97
CA GLU A 24 -5.57 9.12 -1.07
C GLU A 24 -7.10 9.23 -1.12
N LYS A 25 -7.65 10.44 -1.02
CA LYS A 25 -9.12 10.67 -1.09
C LYS A 25 -9.74 10.16 -2.39
N GLY A 26 -9.04 10.27 -3.52
CA GLY A 26 -9.48 9.74 -4.80
C GLY A 26 -9.28 8.22 -4.94
N PHE A 27 -8.22 7.68 -4.34
CA PHE A 27 -7.83 6.29 -4.46
C PHE A 27 -8.71 5.32 -3.67
N PHE A 28 -9.04 5.61 -2.40
CA PHE A 28 -9.82 4.69 -1.57
C PHE A 28 -11.20 4.31 -2.14
N PRO A 29 -11.96 5.23 -2.77
CA PRO A 29 -13.17 4.85 -3.50
C PRO A 29 -12.93 3.85 -4.63
N ILE A 30 -11.81 3.99 -5.37
CA ILE A 30 -11.43 3.07 -6.45
C ILE A 30 -11.03 1.71 -5.87
N LEU A 31 -10.22 1.69 -4.80
CA LEU A 31 -9.84 0.47 -4.10
C LEU A 31 -11.08 -0.35 -3.72
N LYS A 32 -12.07 0.30 -3.09
CA LYS A 32 -13.35 -0.35 -2.72
C LYS A 32 -14.14 -0.85 -3.93
N LYS A 33 -14.15 -0.10 -5.04
CA LYS A 33 -14.84 -0.49 -6.28
C LYS A 33 -14.31 -1.82 -6.85
N HIS A 34 -13.04 -2.10 -6.64
CA HIS A 34 -12.37 -3.33 -7.08
C HIS A 34 -12.23 -4.38 -5.95
N ASN A 35 -13.09 -4.30 -4.92
CA ASN A 35 -13.06 -5.22 -3.78
C ASN A 35 -11.70 -5.28 -3.05
N GLY A 36 -10.90 -4.22 -3.17
CA GLY A 36 -9.65 -4.08 -2.45
C GLY A 36 -9.88 -3.67 -1.00
N SER A 37 -9.04 -4.17 -0.11
CA SER A 37 -9.00 -3.84 1.31
C SER A 37 -7.70 -3.12 1.66
N PHE A 38 -7.78 -2.20 2.60
CA PHE A 38 -6.60 -1.62 3.21
C PHE A 38 -6.23 -2.46 4.43
N ILE A 39 -5.00 -2.99 4.45
CA ILE A 39 -4.53 -3.84 5.55
C ILE A 39 -3.79 -2.98 6.57
N THR A 40 -2.68 -2.38 6.17
CA THR A 40 -1.85 -1.56 7.06
C THR A 40 -0.86 -0.71 6.27
N PHE A 41 -0.18 0.20 6.98
CA PHE A 41 0.96 0.96 6.49
C PHE A 41 1.98 1.20 7.61
N ASP A 42 3.23 1.43 7.23
CA ASP A 42 4.30 1.89 8.12
C ASP A 42 5.03 3.05 7.44
N ASP A 43 5.15 4.17 8.14
CA ASP A 43 5.84 5.39 7.66
C ASP A 43 7.36 5.32 7.87
N SER A 44 7.84 4.42 8.72
CA SER A 44 9.25 4.32 9.09
C SER A 44 9.67 2.86 9.24
N PRO A 45 9.61 2.06 8.16
CA PRO A 45 9.94 0.64 8.20
C PRO A 45 11.36 0.43 8.71
N LYS A 46 11.50 -0.44 9.71
CA LYS A 46 12.81 -0.80 10.26
C LYS A 46 13.55 -1.71 9.28
N HIS A 47 14.66 -1.22 8.75
CA HIS A 47 15.58 -2.04 7.97
C HIS A 47 16.24 -3.10 8.85
N MET A 48 16.14 -4.38 8.47
CA MET A 48 16.73 -5.49 9.21
C MET A 48 17.88 -6.15 8.46
N GLU A 49 17.76 -6.34 7.15
CA GLU A 49 18.73 -7.09 6.32
C GLU A 49 18.84 -6.51 4.90
N GLY A 50 19.98 -6.73 4.24
CA GLY A 50 20.28 -6.25 2.89
C GLY A 50 20.99 -4.89 2.85
N ASP A 51 21.44 -4.48 1.67
CA ASP A 51 22.29 -3.28 1.51
C ASP A 51 21.51 -1.99 1.20
N SER A 52 20.22 -2.13 0.86
CA SER A 52 19.37 -1.01 0.40
C SER A 52 18.14 -0.87 1.30
N PRO A 53 18.19 0.01 2.31
CA PRO A 53 17.04 0.30 3.15
C PRO A 53 15.87 0.89 2.37
N LEU A 54 14.66 0.41 2.68
CA LEU A 54 13.42 1.05 2.20
C LEU A 54 13.32 2.45 2.80
N LYS A 55 12.85 3.40 1.98
CA LYS A 55 12.62 4.79 2.39
C LYS A 55 11.14 5.12 2.28
N GLY A 56 10.69 6.01 3.16
CA GLY A 56 9.30 6.45 3.19
C GLY A 56 8.34 5.37 3.66
N ARG A 57 7.11 5.44 3.14
CA ARG A 57 5.98 4.64 3.56
C ARG A 57 5.95 3.30 2.82
N VAL A 58 5.58 2.24 3.54
CA VAL A 58 5.18 0.95 2.97
C VAL A 58 3.70 0.72 3.26
N ILE A 59 2.93 0.24 2.29
CA ILE A 59 1.48 0.01 2.40
C ILE A 59 1.15 -1.39 1.88
N LEU A 60 0.27 -2.09 2.59
CA LEU A 60 -0.28 -3.39 2.18
C LEU A 60 -1.76 -3.24 1.87
N PHE A 61 -2.16 -3.70 0.69
CA PHE A 61 -3.55 -3.82 0.25
C PHE A 61 -3.89 -5.28 -0.03
N GLY A 62 -5.10 -5.70 0.33
CA GLY A 62 -5.61 -7.04 0.06
C GLY A 62 -6.58 -7.05 -1.11
N PHE A 63 -6.55 -8.11 -1.93
CA PHE A 63 -7.50 -8.35 -3.02
C PHE A 63 -7.87 -9.84 -3.07
N SER A 64 -9.10 -10.11 -3.50
CA SER A 64 -9.59 -11.48 -3.72
C SER A 64 -9.21 -12.05 -5.10
N THR A 65 -8.85 -11.18 -6.05
CA THR A 65 -8.48 -11.53 -7.44
C THR A 65 -7.40 -10.59 -7.96
N GLU A 66 -6.64 -11.05 -8.96
CA GLU A 66 -5.61 -10.23 -9.63
C GLU A 66 -6.22 -9.29 -10.69
N GLN A 67 -7.36 -9.69 -11.25
CA GLN A 67 -8.15 -8.94 -12.24
C GLN A 67 -9.08 -7.94 -11.56
#